data_AF-A0A5W3NX91-F1
#
_entry.id   AF-A0A5W3NX91-F1
#
_cell.length_a   1.000
_cell.length_b   1.000
_cell.length_c   1.000
_cell.angle_alpha   90.00
_cell.angle_beta   90.00
_cell.angle_gamma   90.00
#
_symmetry.space_group_name_H-M   'P 1'
#
loop_
_entity.id
_entity.type
_entity.pdbx_description
1 polymer ?
#
loop_
_entity_poly.entity_id
_entity_poly.type
_entity_poly.pdbx_seq_one_letter_code
_entity_poly.pdbx_strand_id
1 'polypeptide(L)' 'KQKVAFAQLELNRLKSMEKSEQKKVETRLKIILGAEVAKAMNCGVEQVDKELVMGILLSASELNDIERIKYIKAGRWFL' A
#
# COMPACT_ATOMS: atom_id res chain seq x y z
N LYS A 1 -26.92 -5.46 -34.39
CA LYS A 1 -27.07 -5.94 -32.99
C LYS A 1 -25.93 -6.87 -32.55
N GLN A 2 -25.53 -7.90 -33.32
CA GLN A 2 -24.40 -8.81 -32.97
C GLN A 2 -23.05 -8.11 -32.73
N LYS A 3 -22.67 -7.14 -33.58
CA LYS A 3 -21.40 -6.38 -33.41
C LYS A 3 -21.30 -5.61 -32.09
N VAL A 4 -22.44 -5.10 -31.59
CA VAL A 4 -22.51 -4.38 -30.31
C VAL A 4 -22.34 -5.35 -29.14
N ALA A 5 -22.94 -6.55 -29.23
CA ALA A 5 -22.76 -7.58 -28.22
C ALA A 5 -21.31 -8.06 -28.14
N PHE A 6 -20.64 -8.26 -29.28
CA PHE A 6 -19.22 -8.62 -29.32
C PHE A 6 -18.33 -7.52 -28.72
N ALA A 7 -18.55 -6.26 -29.09
CA ALA A 7 -17.83 -5.13 -28.50
C ALA A 7 -18.04 -5.03 -26.98
N GLN A 8 -19.25 -5.31 -26.49
CA GLN A 8 -19.54 -5.31 -25.05
C GLN A 8 -18.83 -6.45 -24.30
N LEU A 9 -18.75 -7.64 -24.90
CA LEU A 9 -18.00 -8.77 -24.34
C LEU A 9 -16.51 -8.45 -24.24
N GLU A 10 -15.94 -7.88 -25.31
CA GLU A 10 -14.53 -7.49 -25.33
C GLU A 10 -14.25 -6.37 -24.32
N LEU A 11 -15.12 -5.36 -24.23
CA LEU A 11 -15.03 -4.31 -23.22
C LEU A 11 -15.07 -4.89 -21.80
N ASN A 12 -15.95 -5.84 -21.52
CA ASN A 12 -16.04 -6.49 -20.21
C ASN A 12 -14.78 -7.31 -19.89
N ARG A 13 -14.19 -7.97 -20.90
CA ARG A 13 -12.93 -8.70 -20.77
C ARG A 13 -11.78 -7.75 -20.41
N LEU A 14 -11.64 -6.65 -21.15
CA LEU A 14 -10.61 -5.63 -20.91
C LEU A 14 -10.76 -5.01 -19.52
N LYS A 15 -11.97 -4.64 -19.10
CA LYS A 15 -12.23 -4.14 -17.73
C LYS A 15 -11.86 -5.14 -16.64
N SER A 16 -12.13 -6.42 -16.88
CA SER A 16 -11.78 -7.49 -15.93
C SER A 16 -10.27 -7.67 -15.82
N MET A 17 -9.55 -7.58 -16.94
CA MET A 17 -8.09 -7.60 -16.96
C MET A 17 -7.50 -6.38 -16.25
N GLU A 18 -8.01 -5.18 -16.53
CA GLU A 18 -7.58 -3.95 -15.85
C GLU A 18 -7.72 -4.07 -14.33
N LYS A 19 -8.88 -4.54 -13.85
CA LYS A 19 -9.11 -4.78 -12.42
C LYS A 19 -8.14 -5.81 -11.82
N SER A 20 -7.80 -6.85 -12.58
CA SER A 20 -6.81 -7.85 -12.16
C SER A 20 -5.41 -7.24 -12.03
N GLU A 21 -4.98 -6.42 -12.99
CA GLU A 21 -3.68 -5.75 -12.94
C GLU A 21 -3.61 -4.73 -11.81
N GLN A 22 -4.68 -3.96 -11.57
CA GLN A 22 -4.77 -3.05 -10.43
C GLN A 22 -4.57 -3.79 -9.09
N LYS A 23 -5.21 -4.95 -8.91
CA LYS A 23 -5.04 -5.77 -7.70
C LYS A 23 -3.60 -6.27 -7.52
N LYS A 24 -2.91 -6.63 -8.61
CA LYS A 24 -1.50 -7.04 -8.56
C LYS A 24 -0.60 -5.90 -8.13
N VAL A 25 -0.82 -4.70 -8.68
CA VAL A 25 -0.08 -3.49 -8.29
C VAL A 25 -0.33 -3.16 -6.82
N GLU A 26 -1.58 -3.15 -6.38
CA GLU A 26 -1.95 -2.91 -4.98
C GLU A 26 -1.30 -3.92 -4.03
N THR A 27 -1.33 -5.20 -4.39
CA THR A 27 -0.70 -6.28 -3.60
C THR A 27 0.81 -6.07 -3.49
N ARG A 28 1.47 -5.71 -4.59
CA ARG A 28 2.91 -5.45 -4.61
C ARG A 28 3.27 -4.23 -3.73
N LEU A 29 2.47 -3.17 -3.76
CA LEU A 29 2.67 -2.00 -2.88
C LEU A 29 2.52 -2.37 -1.40
N LYS A 30 1.53 -3.19 -1.04
CA LYS A 30 1.36 -3.68 0.33
C LYS A 30 2.54 -4.53 0.79
N ILE A 31 3.09 -5.38 -0.09
CA ILE A 31 4.27 -6.21 0.21
C ILE A 31 5.50 -5.35 0.44
N ILE A 32 5.74 -4.35 -0.43
CA ILE A 32 6.88 -3.42 -0.29
C ILE A 32 6.79 -2.69 1.05
N LEU A 33 5.62 -2.12 1.36
CA LEU A 33 5.41 -1.44 2.64
C LEU A 33 5.65 -2.37 3.84
N GLY A 34 5.16 -3.61 3.78
CA GLY A 34 5.41 -4.60 4.84
C GLY A 34 6.91 -4.88 5.05
N ALA A 35 7.68 -4.95 3.96
CA ALA A 35 9.13 -5.11 4.02
C ALA A 35 9.84 -3.88 4.59
N GLU A 36 9.39 -2.67 4.23
CA GLU A 36 9.93 -1.41 4.78
C GLU A 36 9.71 -1.30 6.28
N VAL A 37 8.51 -1.68 6.76
CA VAL A 37 8.20 -1.71 8.20
C VAL A 37 9.12 -2.69 8.93
N ALA A 38 9.30 -3.91 8.40
CA ALA A 38 10.18 -4.90 9.00
C ALA A 38 11.64 -4.41 9.06
N LYS A 39 12.13 -3.79 7.98
CA LYS A 39 13.46 -3.18 7.92
C LYS A 39 13.62 -2.07 8.97
N ALA A 40 12.60 -1.22 9.16
CA ALA A 40 12.64 -0.13 10.14
C ALA A 40 12.67 -0.63 11.58
N MET A 41 11.99 -1.76 11.83
CA MET A 41 11.96 -2.43 13.13
C MET A 41 13.15 -3.38 13.36
N ASN A 42 14.04 -3.52 12.37
CA ASN A 42 15.18 -4.44 12.39
C ASN A 42 14.78 -5.88 12.75
N CYS A 43 13.68 -6.38 12.16
CA CYS A 43 13.17 -7.72 12.37
C CYS A 43 12.71 -8.39 11.06
N GLY A 44 12.40 -9.69 11.11
CA GLY A 44 11.72 -10.39 10.02
C GLY A 44 10.28 -9.89 9.85
N VAL A 45 9.72 -10.00 8.63
CA VAL A 45 8.34 -9.55 8.33
C VAL A 45 7.30 -10.28 9.20
N GLU A 46 7.56 -11.55 9.49
CA GLU A 46 6.75 -12.39 10.37
C GLU A 46 6.87 -12.02 11.86
N GLN A 47 7.90 -11.28 12.23
CA GLN A 47 8.21 -10.86 13.60
C GLN A 47 7.78 -9.41 13.88
N VAL A 48 7.20 -8.71 12.91
CA VAL A 48 6.67 -7.37 13.12
C VAL A 48 5.53 -7.44 14.13
N ASP A 49 5.72 -6.77 15.28
CA ASP A 49 4.66 -6.53 16.26
C ASP A 49 3.63 -5.57 15.66
N LYS A 50 2.49 -6.13 15.25
CA LYS A 50 1.47 -5.40 14.48
C LYS A 50 0.71 -4.44 15.38
N GLU A 51 0.43 -4.86 16.60
CA GLU A 51 -0.25 -4.06 17.61
C GLU A 51 0.53 -2.79 17.93
N LEU A 52 1.85 -2.93 18.15
CA LEU A 52 2.74 -1.78 18.39
C LEU A 52 2.77 -0.83 17.20
N VAL A 53 2.99 -1.35 15.98
CA VAL A 53 3.06 -0.52 14.76
C VAL A 53 1.75 0.23 14.54
N MET A 54 0.59 -0.44 14.68
CA MET A 54 -0.70 0.20 14.51
C MET A 54 -0.97 1.25 15.61
N GLY A 55 -0.59 0.98 16.86
CA GLY A 55 -0.70 1.96 17.95
C GLY A 55 0.10 3.24 17.69
N ILE A 56 1.32 3.12 17.16
CA ILE A 56 2.15 4.27 16.77
C ILE A 56 1.49 5.04 15.61
N LEU A 57 1.02 4.33 14.57
CA LEU A 57 0.38 4.96 13.41
C LEU A 57 -0.92 5.70 13.77
N LEU A 58 -1.72 5.15 14.68
CA LEU A 58 -2.93 5.82 15.17
C LEU A 58 -2.60 7.11 15.94
N SER A 59 -1.43 7.19 16.56
CA SER A 59 -0.97 8.41 17.24
C SER A 59 -0.49 9.48 16.24
N ALA A 60 -0.34 9.16 14.95
CA ALA A 60 0.14 10.09 13.93
C ALA A 60 -0.86 11.22 13.59
N SER A 61 -2.16 11.06 13.92
CA SER A 61 -3.16 12.14 13.79
C SER A 61 -2.94 13.25 14.81
N GLU A 62 -2.36 12.91 15.96
CA GLU A 62 -2.17 13.84 17.09
C GLU A 62 -0.88 14.67 16.97
N LEU A 63 -0.03 14.35 15.98
CA LEU A 63 1.22 15.07 15.74
C LEU A 63 0.94 16.48 15.24
N ASN A 64 1.61 17.46 15.86
CA ASN A 64 1.64 18.81 15.32
C ASN A 64 2.53 18.90 14.07
N ASP A 65 2.48 20.04 13.37
CA ASP A 65 3.20 20.21 12.09
C ASP A 65 4.72 20.05 12.23
N ILE A 66 5.32 20.51 13.33
CA ILE A 66 6.77 20.41 13.57
C ILE A 66 7.16 18.94 13.75
N GLU A 67 6.40 18.20 14.55
CA GLU A 67 6.61 16.77 14.78
C GLU A 67 6.40 15.97 13.49
N ARG A 68 5.33 16.27 12.75
CA ARG A 68 5.05 15.64 11.45
C ARG A 68 6.21 15.84 10.48
N ILE A 69 6.73 17.07 10.36
CA ILE A 69 7.89 17.36 9.52
C ILE A 69 9.13 16.59 9.97
N LYS A 70 9.37 16.49 11.28
CA LYS A 70 10.50 15.72 11.83
C LYS A 70 10.42 14.24 11.41
N TYR A 71 9.28 13.60 11.58
CA TYR A 71 9.09 12.20 11.19
C TYR A 71 9.16 12.00 9.67
N ILE A 72 8.60 12.91 8.87
CA ILE A 72 8.73 12.85 7.39
C ILE A 72 10.20 12.94 6.97
N LYS A 73 10.98 13.84 7.57
CA LYS A 73 12.41 13.95 7.30
C LYS A 73 13.15 12.66 7.66
N ALA A 74 12.89 12.11 8.85
CA ALA A 74 13.50 10.85 9.27
C ALA A 74 13.14 9.69 8.32
N GLY A 75 11.87 9.57 7.92
CA GLY A 75 11.42 8.55 6.97
C GLY A 75 12.10 8.66 5.61
N ARG A 76 12.26 9.89 5.08
CA ARG A 76 13.00 10.14 3.82
C ARG A 76 14.48 9.78 3.87
N TRP A 77 15.10 9.85 5.06
CA TRP A 77 16.50 9.43 5.24
C TRP A 77 16.65 7.92 5.37
N PHE A 78 15.61 7.22 5.81
CA PHE A 78 15.61 5.77 6.00
C PHE A 78 15.29 4.98 4.71
N LEU A 79 14.33 5.48 3.93
CA LEU A 79 13.90 4.91 2.64
C LEU A 79 14.94 5.19 1.55
#